data_AF-A0A3B4TH34-F1
#
_entry.id   AF-A0A3B4TH34-F1
#
_cell.length_a   1.000
_cell.length_b   1.000
_cell.length_c   1.000
_cell.angle_alpha   90.00
_cell.angle_beta   90.00
_cell.angle_gamma   90.00
#
_symmetry.space_group_name_H-M   'P 1'
#
loop_
_entity.id
_entity.type
_entity.pdbx_description
1 polymer ?
#
loop_
_entity_poly.entity_id
_entity_poly.type
_entity_poly.pdbx_seq_one_letter_code
_entity_poly.pdbx_strand_id
1 'polypeptide(L)'
;MLSPDRPEPELHWGQTDTETPLDDVQCGSMSAEPVHVPALSREEKRRRRRATAKYRSAHATRERIRVVAFNLAFAELRKLLPTIPPDKKLSKIEILRLAICYISYLNHVLDV
;
A
#
# COMPACT_ATOMS: atom_id res chain seq x y z
N MET A 1 -14.60 17.70 -44.52
CA MET A 1 -14.74 16.41 -45.22
C MET A 1 -13.98 15.37 -44.41
N LEU A 2 -14.76 14.57 -43.68
CA LEU A 2 -14.55 13.17 -43.30
C LEU A 2 -13.33 12.77 -42.46
N SER A 3 -13.61 12.49 -41.18
CA SER A 3 -13.02 11.35 -40.46
C SER A 3 -13.23 10.05 -41.26
N PRO A 4 -12.30 9.09 -41.14
CA PRO A 4 -12.72 7.68 -41.11
C PRO A 4 -12.44 7.02 -39.77
N ASP A 5 -13.54 6.61 -39.13
CA ASP A 5 -13.65 5.69 -38.01
C ASP A 5 -12.84 4.40 -38.24
N ARG A 6 -12.21 3.93 -37.17
CA ARG A 6 -11.65 2.59 -37.06
C ARG A 6 -12.64 1.76 -36.23
N PRO A 7 -13.31 0.74 -36.76
CA PRO A 7 -14.17 -0.08 -35.93
C PRO A 7 -13.31 -1.00 -35.06
N GLU A 8 -13.32 -0.77 -33.74
CA GLU A 8 -12.89 -1.75 -32.74
C GLU A 8 -13.90 -2.91 -32.72
N PRO A 9 -13.46 -4.18 -32.64
CA PRO A 9 -14.38 -5.27 -32.44
C PRO A 9 -14.87 -5.26 -30.98
N GLU A 10 -16.14 -4.91 -30.78
CA GLU A 10 -16.81 -5.02 -29.49
C GLU A 10 -16.82 -6.47 -29.00
N LEU A 11 -16.09 -6.72 -27.91
CA LEU A 11 -16.21 -7.93 -27.12
C LEU A 11 -17.56 -7.91 -26.39
N HIS A 12 -18.57 -8.51 -27.01
CA HIS A 12 -19.87 -8.77 -26.39
C HIS A 12 -19.73 -9.83 -25.30
N TRP A 13 -19.55 -9.39 -24.07
CA TRP A 13 -19.82 -10.20 -22.88
C TRP A 13 -21.33 -10.24 -22.66
N GLY A 14 -21.99 -11.35 -23.02
CA GLY A 14 -23.41 -11.48 -22.68
C GLY A 14 -24.11 -12.69 -23.27
N GLN A 15 -24.28 -13.71 -22.42
CA GLN A 15 -25.43 -14.64 -22.35
C GLN A 15 -25.81 -15.46 -23.60
N THR A 16 -25.60 -16.76 -23.47
CA THR A 16 -26.59 -17.76 -23.90
C THR A 16 -26.77 -18.76 -22.78
N ASP A 17 -27.87 -18.64 -22.04
CA ASP A 17 -28.44 -19.74 -21.28
C ASP A 17 -29.02 -20.73 -22.30
N THR A 18 -28.41 -21.90 -22.40
CA THR A 18 -28.98 -23.02 -23.15
C THR A 18 -28.75 -24.31 -22.37
N GLU A 19 -29.77 -24.64 -21.57
CA GLU A 19 -30.36 -25.96 -21.39
C GLU A 19 -29.44 -27.18 -21.63
N THR A 20 -29.18 -27.89 -20.53
CA THR A 20 -28.72 -29.28 -20.42
C THR A 20 -29.27 -30.21 -21.51
N PRO A 21 -28.42 -31.09 -22.05
CA PRO A 21 -28.73 -32.52 -21.97
C PRO A 21 -27.66 -33.26 -21.18
N LEU A 22 -28.11 -33.98 -20.15
CA LEU A 22 -27.35 -34.99 -19.42
C LEU A 22 -27.03 -36.13 -20.39
N ASP A 23 -25.78 -36.19 -20.86
CA ASP A 23 -25.22 -37.41 -21.42
C ASP A 23 -24.40 -38.13 -20.34
N ASP A 24 -24.87 -39.33 -20.00
CA ASP A 24 -24.24 -40.31 -19.13
C ASP A 24 -22.81 -40.65 -19.61
N VAL A 25 -21.83 -39.90 -19.12
CA VAL A 25 -20.43 -40.33 -19.13
C VAL A 25 -20.14 -41.02 -17.80
N GLN A 26 -20.34 -42.34 -17.82
CA GLN A 26 -19.77 -43.24 -16.84
C GLN A 26 -18.24 -43.24 -17.00
N CYS A 27 -17.54 -42.33 -16.31
CA CYS A 27 -16.10 -42.39 -16.11
C CYS A 27 -15.83 -42.93 -14.70
N GLY A 28 -15.14 -44.07 -14.66
CA GLY A 28 -14.99 -44.93 -13.50
C GLY A 28 -14.49 -44.22 -12.24
N SER A 29 -14.91 -44.75 -11.10
CA SER A 29 -14.37 -44.47 -9.78
C SER A 29 -12.85 -44.74 -9.75
N MET A 30 -12.05 -43.75 -10.13
CA MET A 30 -10.67 -43.69 -9.67
C MET A 30 -10.75 -43.27 -8.21
N SER A 31 -10.48 -44.22 -7.32
CA SER A 31 -10.31 -43.99 -5.89
C SER A 31 -9.50 -42.71 -5.71
N ALA A 32 -10.11 -41.70 -5.10
CA ALA A 32 -9.43 -40.49 -4.69
C ALA A 32 -8.48 -40.87 -3.53
N GLU A 33 -7.30 -41.37 -3.88
CA GLU A 33 -6.19 -41.47 -2.94
C GLU A 33 -5.97 -40.07 -2.37
N PRO A 34 -5.99 -39.89 -1.04
CA PRO A 34 -5.77 -38.59 -0.44
C PRO A 34 -4.33 -38.18 -0.77
N VAL A 35 -4.19 -37.28 -1.75
CA VAL A 35 -2.91 -36.65 -2.11
C VAL A 35 -2.37 -36.03 -0.83
N HIS A 36 -1.36 -36.69 -0.23
CA HIS A 36 -0.68 -36.20 0.95
C HIS A 36 0.09 -34.95 0.56
N VAL A 37 -0.59 -33.79 0.60
CA VAL A 37 0.07 -32.49 0.51
C VAL A 37 0.98 -32.38 1.73
N PRO A 38 2.31 -32.33 1.53
CA PRO A 38 3.24 -32.24 2.65
C PRO A 38 2.89 -31.01 3.47
N ALA A 39 2.71 -31.19 4.78
CA ALA A 39 2.40 -30.10 5.68
C ALA A 39 3.54 -29.07 5.60
N LEU A 40 3.23 -27.91 5.01
CA LEU A 40 4.21 -26.84 4.85
C LEU A 40 4.79 -26.45 6.22
N SER A 41 6.11 -26.30 6.28
CA SER A 41 6.79 -25.75 7.43
C SER A 41 6.15 -24.44 7.86
N ARG A 42 6.21 -24.14 9.16
CA ARG A 42 5.71 -22.89 9.75
C ARG A 42 6.29 -21.67 9.02
N GLU A 43 7.54 -21.74 8.58
CA GLU A 43 8.19 -20.65 7.84
C GLU A 43 7.64 -20.51 6.42
N GLU A 44 7.43 -21.62 5.73
CA GLU A 44 6.83 -21.66 4.39
C GLU A 44 5.42 -21.05 4.38
N LYS A 45 4.61 -21.35 5.42
CA LYS A 45 3.29 -20.76 5.62
C LYS A 45 3.36 -19.24 5.85
N ARG A 46 4.35 -18.75 6.61
CA ARG A 46 4.57 -17.30 6.82
C ARG A 46 4.98 -16.62 5.52
N ARG A 47 5.89 -17.23 4.75
CA ARG A 47 6.33 -16.75 3.45
C ARG A 47 5.16 -16.60 2.48
N ARG A 48 4.32 -17.64 2.33
CA ARG A 48 3.10 -17.58 1.48
C ARG A 48 2.15 -16.46 1.92
N ARG A 49 1.89 -16.31 3.22
CA ARG A 49 1.04 -15.21 3.73
C ARG A 49 1.61 -13.83 3.38
N ARG A 50 2.91 -13.62 3.57
CA ARG A 50 3.59 -12.34 3.23
C ARG A 50 3.58 -12.05 1.73
N ALA A 51 3.61 -13.09 0.90
CA ALA A 51 3.52 -12.99 -0.56
C ALA A 51 2.09 -12.73 -1.07
N THR A 52 1.06 -12.71 -0.22
CA THR A 52 -0.28 -12.32 -0.66
C THR A 52 -0.37 -10.81 -0.89
N ALA A 53 -1.13 -10.41 -1.92
CA ALA A 53 -1.39 -9.00 -2.19
C ALA A 53 -2.05 -8.29 -0.99
N LYS A 54 -2.98 -8.98 -0.31
CA LYS A 54 -3.65 -8.49 0.91
C LYS A 54 -2.67 -8.16 2.03
N TYR A 55 -1.67 -9.02 2.28
CA TYR A 55 -0.67 -8.74 3.30
C TYR A 55 0.19 -7.54 2.93
N ARG A 56 0.67 -7.49 1.67
CA ARG A 56 1.50 -6.38 1.19
C ARG A 56 0.76 -5.04 1.24
N SER A 57 -0.49 -4.99 0.77
CA SER A 57 -1.30 -3.77 0.79
C SER A 57 -1.57 -3.31 2.23
N ALA A 58 -1.95 -4.22 3.13
CA ALA A 58 -2.15 -3.89 4.54
C ALA A 58 -0.87 -3.39 5.23
N HIS A 59 0.30 -3.90 4.87
CA HIS A 59 1.58 -3.41 5.38
C HIS A 59 1.92 -2.02 4.81
N ALA A 60 1.75 -1.83 3.50
CA ALA A 60 1.99 -0.53 2.85
C ALA A 60 1.07 0.57 3.41
N THR A 61 -0.20 0.26 3.67
CA THR A 61 -1.13 1.21 4.30
C THR A 61 -0.67 1.59 5.71
N ARG A 62 -0.26 0.62 6.52
CA ARG A 62 0.26 0.90 7.88
C ARG A 62 1.50 1.80 7.84
N GLU A 63 2.42 1.52 6.92
CA GLU A 63 3.63 2.34 6.79
C GLU A 63 3.31 3.76 6.30
N ARG A 64 2.36 3.92 5.37
CA ARG A 64 1.88 5.23 4.94
C ARG A 64 1.30 6.02 6.11
N ILE A 65 0.46 5.41 6.95
CA ILE A 65 -0.10 6.05 8.14
C ILE A 65 1.02 6.48 9.10
N ARG A 66 2.01 5.61 9.35
CA ARG A 66 3.17 5.93 10.19
C ARG A 66 3.94 7.14 9.66
N VAL A 67 4.20 7.19 8.35
CA VAL A 67 4.91 8.31 7.71
C VAL A 67 4.08 9.60 7.72
N VAL A 68 2.76 9.52 7.54
CA VAL A 68 1.86 10.69 7.65
C VAL A 68 1.92 11.24 9.08
N ALA A 69 1.77 10.40 10.10
CA ALA A 69 1.88 10.83 11.50
C ALA A 69 3.23 11.49 11.81
N PHE A 70 4.33 10.91 11.32
CA PHE A 70 5.66 11.49 11.43
C PHE A 70 5.77 12.87 10.76
N ASN A 71 5.24 13.01 9.54
CA ASN A 71 5.28 14.28 8.81
C ASN A 71 4.41 15.36 9.47
N LEU A 72 3.28 14.99 10.08
CA LEU A 72 2.46 15.91 10.87
C LEU A 72 3.24 16.44 12.08
N ALA A 73 3.93 15.58 12.82
CA ALA A 73 4.79 16.02 13.93
C ALA A 73 5.90 16.97 13.47
N PHE A 74 6.50 16.73 12.30
CA PHE A 74 7.48 17.65 11.69
C PHE A 74 6.87 19.00 11.29
N ALA A 75 5.62 19.01 10.81
CA ALA A 75 4.91 20.24 10.48
C ALA A 75 4.57 21.05 11.74
N GLU A 76 4.15 20.39 12.83
CA GLU A 76 3.92 21.07 14.11
C GLU A 76 5.22 21.66 14.66
N LEU A 77 6.33 20.92 14.63
CA LEU A 77 7.63 21.45 15.04
C LEU A 77 8.01 22.68 14.20
N ARG A 78 7.83 22.63 12.87
CA ARG A 78 8.15 23.75 11.97
C ARG A 78 7.40 25.04 12.33
N LYS A 79 6.16 24.97 12.80
CA LYS A 79 5.36 26.14 13.19
C LYS A 79 5.96 26.90 14.37
N LEU A 80 6.70 26.22 15.24
CA LEU A 80 7.34 26.80 16.41
C LEU A 80 8.68 27.47 16.09
N LEU A 81 9.24 27.23 14.90
CA LEU A 81 10.58 27.70 14.54
C LEU A 81 10.54 29.10 13.92
N PRO A 82 11.40 30.03 14.36
CA PRO A 82 11.48 31.37 13.78
C PRO A 82 12.14 31.32 12.38
N THR A 83 11.47 31.90 11.37
CA THR A 83 12.00 32.02 10.00
C THR A 83 11.64 33.34 9.35
N ILE A 84 12.54 33.86 8.49
CA ILE A 84 12.29 35.02 7.64
C ILE A 84 12.51 34.59 6.16
N PRO A 85 11.48 34.66 5.29
CA PRO A 85 10.08 34.94 5.60
C PRO A 85 9.41 33.80 6.41
N PRO A 86 8.25 34.05 7.05
CA PRO A 86 7.56 33.06 7.90
C PRO A 86 7.22 31.75 7.19
N ASP A 87 6.97 31.80 5.88
CA ASP A 87 6.59 30.69 5.01
C ASP A 87 7.79 29.98 4.34
N LYS A 88 9.02 30.31 4.74
CA LYS A 88 10.23 29.65 4.23
C LYS A 88 10.11 28.13 4.34
N LYS A 89 10.18 27.43 3.21
CA LYS A 89 10.22 25.96 3.20
C LYS A 89 11.55 25.49 3.80
N LEU A 90 11.48 24.63 4.81
CA LEU A 90 12.64 24.00 5.45
C LEU A 90 12.62 22.50 5.17
N SER A 91 13.79 21.94 4.88
CA SER A 91 14.00 20.50 4.86
C SER A 91 13.97 19.90 6.27
N LYS A 92 13.81 18.57 6.37
CA LYS A 92 13.79 17.87 7.68
C LYS A 92 15.06 18.12 8.50
N ILE A 93 16.22 18.15 7.85
CA ILE A 93 17.49 18.41 8.55
C ILE A 93 17.60 19.85 9.04
N GLU A 94 17.12 20.83 8.26
CA GLU A 94 17.09 22.23 8.69
C GLU A 94 16.15 22.44 9.88
N ILE A 95 14.95 21.82 9.86
CA ILE A 95 14.01 21.87 10.99
C ILE A 95 14.68 21.37 12.28
N LEU A 96 15.38 20.22 12.22
CA LEU A 96 16.05 19.66 13.40
C LEU A 96 17.18 20.56 13.89
N ARG A 97 18.03 21.06 13.00
CA ARG A 97 19.14 21.95 13.36
C ARG A 97 18.62 23.25 13.98
N LEU A 98 17.62 23.86 13.35
CA LEU A 98 17.03 25.11 13.83
C LEU A 98 16.31 24.94 15.17
N ALA A 99 15.62 23.82 15.39
CA ALA A 99 15.01 23.50 16.69
C ALA A 99 16.05 23.44 17.81
N ILE A 100 17.18 22.74 17.58
CA ILE A 100 18.28 22.65 18.55
C ILE A 100 18.84 24.05 18.83
N CYS A 101 19.15 24.83 17.79
CA CYS A 101 19.65 26.20 17.97
C CYS A 101 18.66 27.09 18.71
N TYR A 102 17.35 26.96 18.44
CA TYR A 102 16.34 27.80 19.06
C TYR A 102 16.14 27.46 20.54
N ILE A 103 16.13 26.17 20.91
CA ILE A 103 16.12 25.76 22.32
C ILE A 103 17.34 26.34 23.05
N SER A 104 18.55 26.20 22.50
CA SER A 104 19.77 26.75 23.10
C SER A 104 19.72 28.26 23.26
N TYR A 105 19.17 28.97 22.26
CA TYR A 105 18.98 30.42 22.31
C TYR A 105 18.03 30.82 23.44
N LEU A 106 16.87 30.17 23.53
CA LEU A 106 15.89 30.47 24.58
C LEU A 106 16.46 30.21 25.98
N ASN A 107 17.20 29.11 26.17
CA ASN A 107 17.87 28.84 27.46
C ASN A 107 18.85 29.96 27.81
N HIS A 108 19.69 30.39 26.86
CA HIS A 108 20.62 31.50 27.09
C HIS A 108 19.90 32.80 27.47
N VAL A 109 18.77 33.12 26.84
CA VAL A 109 17.97 34.31 27.17
C VAL A 109 17.36 34.23 28.57
N LEU A 110 17.04 33.02 29.06
CA LEU A 110 16.47 32.82 30.40
C LEU A 110 17.51 32.77 31.52
N ASP A 111 18.76 32.39 31.21
CA ASP A 111 19.87 32.33 32.16
C ASP A 111 20.54 33.69 32.42
N VAL A 112 20.15 34.72 31.67
CA VAL A 112 20.61 36.13 31.79
C VAL A 112 19.58 36.94 32.56
#